data_AF-A0A7Y4SPD0-F1
#
_entry.id   AF-A0A7Y4SPD0-F1
#
_cell.length_a   1.000
_cell.length_b   1.000
_cell.length_c   1.000
_cell.angle_alpha   90.00
_cell.angle_beta   90.00
_cell.angle_gamma   90.00
#
_symmetry.space_group_name_H-M   'P 1'
#
loop_
_entity.id
_entity.type
_entity.pdbx_description
1 polymer ?
#
loop_
_entity_poly.entity_id
_entity_poly.type
_entity_poly.pdbx_seq_one_letter_code
_entity_poly.pdbx_strand_id
1 'polypeptide(L)'
;MLAIYRETNRFPRHEYVNFLNVARASAAEALYLTQLATNLGYLSSTQCELLSSGYNNLIPQLEALIGRMESIAAMPPPLKTKDQRLTGRLSPPTSCPPASRSNTPLPHRSRRVRRRAIRDALA
;
A
#
# COMPACT_ATOMS: atom_id res chain seq x y z
N MET A 1 -22.15 2.40 3.14
CA MET A 1 -20.70 2.33 2.83
C MET A 1 -19.90 3.35 3.65
N LEU A 2 -20.19 4.66 3.59
CA LEU A 2 -19.45 5.68 4.38
C LEU A 2 -19.71 5.67 5.91
N ALA A 3 -20.80 5.06 6.38
CA ALA A 3 -21.19 5.11 7.79
C ALA A 3 -20.22 4.32 8.70
N ILE A 4 -19.86 3.08 8.33
CA ILE A 4 -18.93 2.24 9.10
C ILE A 4 -17.52 2.84 9.08
N TYR A 5 -17.09 3.38 7.94
CA TYR A 5 -15.80 4.08 7.85
C TYR A 5 -15.77 5.33 8.73
N ARG A 6 -16.84 6.13 8.75
CA ARG A 6 -16.94 7.33 9.62
C ARG A 6 -16.81 7.00 11.11
N GLU A 7 -17.37 5.87 11.54
CA GLU A 7 -17.36 5.49 12.96
C GLU A 7 -16.07 4.79 13.39
N THR A 8 -15.53 3.94 12.53
CA THR A 8 -14.40 3.06 12.90
C THR A 8 -13.05 3.53 12.36
N ASN A 9 -13.05 4.47 11.40
CA ASN A 9 -11.88 4.85 10.60
C ASN A 9 -11.14 3.65 9.98
N ARG A 10 -11.84 2.52 9.84
CA ARG A 10 -11.29 1.27 9.31
C ARG A 10 -12.15 0.83 8.14
N PHE A 11 -11.52 0.72 6.98
CA PHE A 11 -12.16 0.05 5.85
C PHE A 11 -12.21 -1.45 6.12
N PRO A 12 -13.40 -2.09 6.06
CA PRO A 12 -13.48 -3.53 6.08
C PRO A 12 -12.62 -4.12 4.96
N ARG A 13 -11.83 -5.17 5.27
CA ARG A 13 -10.88 -5.75 4.32
C ARG A 13 -11.54 -6.20 3.01
N HIS A 14 -12.74 -6.77 3.09
CA HIS A 14 -13.50 -7.20 1.91
C HIS A 14 -13.91 -6.01 1.02
N GLU A 15 -14.27 -4.87 1.62
CA GLU A 15 -14.55 -3.64 0.87
C GLU A 15 -13.29 -3.12 0.18
N TYR A 16 -12.14 -3.16 0.87
CA TYR A 16 -10.86 -2.76 0.29
C TYR A 16 -10.48 -3.59 -0.93
N VAL A 17 -10.65 -4.93 -0.86
CA VAL A 17 -10.44 -5.82 -2.02
C VAL A 17 -11.39 -5.46 -3.17
N ASN A 18 -12.65 -5.12 -2.87
CA ASN A 18 -13.59 -4.68 -3.90
C ASN A 18 -13.11 -3.40 -4.60
N PHE A 19 -12.58 -2.41 -3.86
CA PHE A 19 -11.99 -1.22 -4.48
C PHE A 19 -10.78 -1.54 -5.35
N LEU A 20 -9.91 -2.45 -4.91
CA LEU A 20 -8.77 -2.88 -5.72
C LEU A 20 -9.22 -3.57 -7.01
N ASN A 21 -10.28 -4.38 -6.96
CA ASN A 21 -10.85 -5.01 -8.14
C ASN A 21 -11.41 -3.99 -9.13
N VAL A 22 -12.12 -2.96 -8.64
CA VAL A 22 -12.59 -1.85 -9.48
C VAL A 22 -11.40 -1.11 -10.09
N ALA A 23 -10.39 -0.75 -9.30
CA ALA A 23 -9.19 -0.07 -9.79
C ALA A 23 -8.45 -0.89 -10.86
N ARG A 24 -8.35 -2.22 -10.68
CA ARG A 24 -7.75 -3.14 -11.66
C ARG A 24 -8.54 -3.13 -12.97
N ALA A 25 -9.87 -3.25 -12.90
CA ALA A 25 -10.73 -3.22 -14.08
C ALA A 25 -10.62 -1.89 -14.83
N SER A 26 -10.65 -0.76 -14.10
CA SER A 26 -10.47 0.57 -14.69
C SER A 26 -9.09 0.76 -15.34
N ALA A 27 -8.02 0.20 -14.76
CA ALA A 27 -6.70 0.24 -15.37
C ALA A 27 -6.63 -0.56 -16.68
N ALA A 28 -7.28 -1.73 -16.73
CA ALA A 28 -7.38 -2.54 -17.95
C ALA A 28 -8.19 -1.84 -19.04
N GLU A 29 -9.30 -1.20 -18.67
CA GLU A 29 -10.12 -0.39 -19.58
C GLU A 29 -9.34 0.81 -20.14
N ALA A 30 -8.61 1.52 -19.29
CA ALA A 30 -7.79 2.65 -19.71
C ALA A 30 -6.65 2.23 -20.66
N LEU A 31 -6.03 1.07 -20.44
CA LEU A 31 -5.05 0.49 -21.36
C LEU A 31 -5.69 0.21 -22.73
N TYR A 32 -6.87 -0.43 -22.75
CA TYR A 32 -7.60 -0.68 -23.99
C TYR A 32 -7.96 0.61 -24.73
N LEU A 33 -8.50 1.61 -24.03
CA LEU A 33 -8.86 2.91 -24.62
C LEU A 33 -7.65 3.66 -25.17
N THR A 34 -6.49 3.55 -24.51
CA THR A 34 -5.23 4.12 -24.99
C THR A 34 -4.83 3.50 -26.33
N GLN A 35 -4.86 2.16 -26.43
CA GLN A 35 -4.55 1.45 -27.67
C GLN A 35 -5.55 1.80 -28.78
N LEU A 36 -6.84 1.85 -28.47
CA LEU A 36 -7.88 2.24 -29.42
C LEU A 36 -7.68 3.67 -29.93
N ALA A 37 -7.38 4.62 -29.05
CA ALA A 37 -7.12 6.01 -29.43
C ALA A 37 -5.91 6.14 -30.36
N THR A 38 -4.86 5.33 -30.18
CA THR A 38 -3.73 5.25 -31.12
C THR A 38 -4.14 4.68 -32.47
N ASN A 39 -4.94 3.60 -32.48
CA ASN A 39 -5.43 2.99 -33.73
C ASN A 39 -6.32 3.95 -34.55
N LEU A 40 -7.03 4.85 -33.88
CA LEU A 40 -7.85 5.89 -34.51
C LEU A 40 -7.06 7.15 -34.89
N GLY A 41 -5.76 7.20 -34.59
CA GLY A 41 -4.89 8.36 -34.90
C GLY A 41 -5.05 9.55 -33.96
N TYR A 42 -5.75 9.40 -32.82
CA TYR A 42 -5.88 10.46 -31.81
C TYR A 42 -4.63 10.59 -30.92
N LEU A 43 -3.85 9.52 -30.79
CA LEU A 43 -2.59 9.50 -30.03
C LEU A 43 -1.43 9.07 -30.91
N SER A 44 -0.27 9.68 -30.70
CA SER A 44 0.99 9.21 -31.30
C SER A 44 1.44 7.87 -30.69
N SER A 45 2.21 7.09 -31.44
CA SER A 45 2.77 5.82 -30.97
C SER A 45 3.64 5.99 -29.71
N THR A 46 4.41 7.08 -29.63
CA THR A 46 5.27 7.38 -28.48
C THR A 46 4.46 7.68 -27.20
N GLN A 47 3.33 8.39 -27.32
CA GLN A 47 2.40 8.61 -26.20
C GLN A 47 1.72 7.30 -25.77
N CYS A 48 1.36 6.46 -26.74
CA CYS A 48 0.79 5.14 -26.47
C CYS A 48 1.75 4.26 -25.68
N GLU A 49 3.00 4.16 -26.09
CA GLU A 49 4.03 3.37 -25.41
C GLU A 49 4.25 3.85 -23.96
N LEU A 50 4.34 5.17 -23.76
CA LEU A 50 4.50 5.76 -22.43
C LEU A 50 3.34 5.38 -21.49
N LEU A 51 2.10 5.58 -21.93
CA LEU A 51 0.89 5.30 -21.15
C LEU A 51 0.72 3.79 -20.92
N SER A 52 0.87 2.99 -21.98
CA SER A 52 0.73 1.54 -21.94
C SER A 52 1.76 0.90 -21.00
N SER A 53 3.00 1.39 -20.99
CA SER A 53 4.03 0.95 -20.03
C SER A 53 3.61 1.19 -18.59
N GLY A 54 2.98 2.32 -18.28
CA GLY A 54 2.43 2.60 -16.96
C GLY A 54 1.37 1.58 -16.53
N TYR A 55 0.38 1.33 -17.39
CA TYR A 55 -0.69 0.36 -17.10
C TYR A 55 -0.20 -1.08 -17.02
N ASN A 56 0.72 -1.49 -17.90
CA ASN A 56 1.33 -2.82 -17.89
C ASN A 56 2.13 -3.10 -16.61
N ASN A 57 2.65 -2.05 -15.95
CA ASN A 57 3.28 -2.18 -14.63
C ASN A 57 2.26 -2.15 -13.48
N LEU A 58 1.20 -1.34 -13.59
CA LEU A 58 0.21 -1.15 -12.54
C LEU A 58 -0.69 -2.38 -12.34
N ILE A 59 -1.17 -2.99 -13.43
CA ILE A 59 -2.13 -4.10 -13.36
C ILE A 59 -1.55 -5.30 -12.57
N PRO A 60 -0.33 -5.80 -12.86
CA PRO A 60 0.26 -6.89 -12.08
C PRO A 60 0.48 -6.53 -10.60
N GLN A 61 0.79 -5.27 -10.30
CA GLN A 61 0.94 -4.79 -8.91
C GLN A 61 -0.39 -4.83 -8.15
N LEU A 62 -1.48 -4.43 -8.80
CA LEU A 62 -2.83 -4.53 -8.22
C LEU A 62 -3.24 -5.99 -8.00
N GLU A 63 -2.96 -6.88 -8.96
CA GLU A 63 -3.24 -8.32 -8.83
C GLU A 63 -2.46 -8.96 -7.68
N ALA A 64 -1.16 -8.65 -7.58
CA ALA A 64 -0.33 -9.13 -6.47
C ALA A 64 -0.84 -8.61 -5.11
N LEU A 65 -1.33 -7.37 -5.05
CA LEU A 65 -1.89 -6.79 -3.83
C LEU A 65 -3.22 -7.45 -3.46
N ILE A 66 -4.12 -7.66 -4.43
CA ILE A 66 -5.39 -8.37 -4.23
C ILE A 66 -5.12 -9.76 -3.67
N GLY A 67 -4.24 -10.54 -4.32
CA GLY A 67 -3.93 -11.90 -3.87
C GLY A 67 -3.34 -11.96 -2.46
N ARG A 68 -2.49 -10.97 -2.09
CA ARG A 68 -1.99 -10.85 -0.71
C ARG A 68 -3.11 -10.54 0.30
N MET A 69 -4.01 -9.63 -0.04
CA MET A 69 -5.14 -9.26 0.83
C MET A 69 -6.11 -10.42 1.05
N GLU A 70 -6.39 -11.19 0.00
CA GLU A 70 -7.22 -12.39 0.06
C GLU A 70 -6.55 -13.50 0.87
N SER A 71 -5.25 -13.72 0.69
CA SER A 71 -4.48 -14.69 1.50
C SER A 71 -4.53 -14.38 3.00
N ILE A 72 -4.43 -13.09 3.36
CA ILE A 72 -4.55 -12.63 4.75
C ILE A 72 -5.99 -12.78 5.27
N ALA A 73 -7.00 -12.72 4.41
CA ALA A 73 -8.39 -12.94 4.78
C ALA A 73 -8.72 -14.42 4.97
N ALA A 74 -8.07 -15.31 4.22
CA ALA A 74 -8.26 -16.76 4.30
C ALA A 74 -7.62 -17.40 5.56
N MET A 75 -6.62 -16.75 6.16
CA MET A 75 -6.07 -17.23 7.43
C MET A 75 -7.11 -17.09 8.55
N PRO A 76 -7.49 -18.19 9.24
CA PRO A 76 -8.38 -18.11 10.38
C PRO A 76 -7.74 -17.22 11.46
N PRO A 77 -8.55 -16.42 12.20
CA PRO A 77 -8.02 -15.62 13.28
C PRO A 77 -7.28 -16.54 14.26
N PRO A 78 -6.08 -16.15 14.76
CA PRO A 78 -5.37 -16.96 15.73
C PRO A 78 -6.33 -17.23 16.88
N LEU A 79 -6.60 -18.52 17.12
CA LEU A 79 -7.43 -18.97 18.23
C LEU A 79 -6.86 -18.30 19.48
N LYS A 80 -7.63 -17.37 20.07
CA LYS A 80 -7.27 -16.79 21.36
C LYS A 80 -7.35 -17.94 22.34
N THR A 81 -6.20 -18.56 22.64
CA THR A 81 -6.06 -19.61 23.65
C THR A 81 -6.53 -19.01 24.97
N LYS A 82 -7.79 -19.26 25.33
CA LYS A 82 -8.39 -18.77 26.58
C LYS A 82 -7.88 -19.52 27.82
N ASP A 83 -6.99 -20.48 27.64
CA ASP A 83 -6.42 -21.27 28.72
C ASP A 83 -5.03 -20.80 29.11
N GLN A 84 -4.97 -19.66 29.79
CA GLN A 84 -3.86 -19.32 30.68
C GLN A 84 -4.38 -18.53 31.88
N ARG A 85 -5.35 -19.11 32.59
CA ARG A 85 -5.58 -18.82 34.01
C ARG A 85 -5.55 -20.14 34.78
N LEU A 86 -4.71 -20.14 35.81
CA LEU A 86 -4.57 -21.13 36.89
C LEU A 86 -3.75 -22.39 36.59
N THR A 87 -2.42 -22.28 36.77
CA THR A 87 -1.69 -23.04 37.80
C THR A 87 -0.32 -22.38 38.04
N GLY A 88 0.02 -22.08 39.29
CA GLY A 88 1.43 -21.89 39.67
C GLY A 88 1.75 -20.61 40.44
N ARG A 89 1.47 -20.64 41.75
CA ARG A 89 2.10 -19.78 42.75
C ARG A 89 3.63 -19.98 42.78
N LEU A 90 4.34 -18.89 43.06
CA LEU A 90 5.66 -18.75 43.70
C LEU A 90 6.93 -19.08 42.91
N SER A 91 7.69 -18.04 42.55
CA SER A 91 9.07 -17.72 43.02
C SER A 91 9.60 -16.42 42.37
N PRO A 92 10.09 -15.41 43.14
CA PRO A 92 11.18 -14.52 42.72
C PRO A 92 12.53 -15.11 43.20
N PRO A 93 13.74 -14.58 42.90
CA PRO A 93 14.10 -13.30 42.27
C PRO A 93 15.27 -13.41 41.23
N THR A 94 15.85 -12.25 40.86
CA THR A 94 17.23 -12.02 40.32
C THR A 94 17.50 -12.52 38.90
N SER A 95 18.06 -11.77 37.96
CA SER A 95 18.93 -10.59 38.02
C SER A 95 18.90 -9.86 36.68
N CYS A 96 18.75 -8.53 36.73
CA CYS A 96 18.96 -7.64 35.59
C CYS A 96 20.40 -7.74 35.06
N PRO A 97 20.63 -7.89 33.75
CA PRO A 97 21.88 -7.49 33.14
C PRO A 97 21.88 -5.98 32.83
N PRO A 98 22.99 -5.25 33.05
CA PRO A 98 23.09 -3.82 32.83
C PRO A 98 23.08 -3.46 31.34
N ALA A 99 22.35 -2.37 31.04
CA ALA A 99 22.26 -1.76 29.73
C ALA A 99 23.60 -1.14 29.29
N SER A 100 24.27 -1.77 28.32
CA SER A 100 25.36 -1.14 27.56
C SER A 100 24.75 -0.14 26.58
N ARG A 101 24.60 1.11 27.02
CA ARG A 101 24.28 2.26 26.16
C ARG A 101 25.47 2.57 25.24
N SER A 102 25.45 2.08 24.00
CA SER A 102 26.27 2.65 22.94
C SER A 102 25.55 3.86 22.34
N ASN A 103 25.95 5.06 22.77
CA ASN A 103 25.57 6.32 22.14
C ASN A 103 26.24 6.42 20.77
N THR A 104 25.56 5.99 19.69
CA THR A 104 25.94 6.38 18.33
C THR A 104 25.23 7.68 17.95
N PRO A 105 25.95 8.79 17.71
CA PRO A 105 25.36 10.02 17.23
C PRO A 105 24.85 9.84 15.79
N LEU A 106 23.57 10.11 15.58
CA LEU A 106 22.95 10.18 14.25
C LEU A 106 23.52 11.39 13.49
N PRO A 107 24.06 11.22 12.26
CA PRO A 107 24.47 12.35 11.46
C PRO A 107 23.27 13.16 10.98
N HIS A 108 23.30 14.45 11.28
CA HIS A 108 22.43 15.51 10.75
C HIS A 108 22.31 15.40 9.23
N ARG A 109 21.18 14.88 8.73
CA ARG A 109 20.87 14.96 7.31
C ARG A 109 20.16 16.28 7.01
N SER A 110 20.98 17.30 6.82
CA SER A 110 20.62 18.54 6.15
C SER A 110 20.03 18.23 4.77
N ARG A 111 18.71 18.42 4.60
CA ARG A 111 18.09 18.61 3.28
C ARG A 111 17.57 20.04 3.17
N ARG A 112 18.51 20.96 2.98
CA ARG A 112 18.31 22.04 2.01
C ARG A 112 18.29 21.37 0.64
N VAL A 113 17.34 21.73 -0.22
CA VAL A 113 17.59 22.17 -1.61
C VAL A 113 16.26 22.46 -2.31
N ARG A 114 16.11 23.75 -2.59
CA ARG A 114 15.57 24.41 -3.79
C ARG A 114 14.09 24.22 -4.14
N ARG A 115 13.36 25.27 -3.78
CA ARG A 115 12.43 25.98 -4.68
C ARG A 115 13.00 26.05 -6.10
N ARG A 116 12.25 25.59 -7.08
CA ARG A 116 12.26 26.15 -8.44
C ARG A 116 10.82 26.39 -8.87
N ALA A 117 10.47 27.67 -8.87
CA ALA A 117 9.40 28.20 -9.68
C ALA A 117 9.81 28.07 -11.16
N ILE A 118 8.87 27.60 -11.98
CA ILE A 118 8.80 27.79 -13.42
C ILE A 118 7.34 28.24 -13.60
N ARG A 119 7.00 29.53 -13.49
CA ARG A 119 7.13 30.60 -14.49
C ARG A 119 6.78 30.13 -15.91
N ASP A 120 5.50 30.34 -16.23
CA ASP A 120 5.02 31.06 -17.40
C ASP A 120 5.78 30.86 -18.71
N ALA A 121 5.17 30.07 -19.59
CA ALA A 121 5.19 30.34 -21.02
C ALA A 121 4.00 29.60 -21.64
N LEU A 122 2.99 30.36 -22.07
CA LEU A 122 2.51 30.37 -23.47
C LEU A 122 1.34 31.36 -23.55
N ALA A 123 1.71 32.55 -24.03
CA ALA A 123 0.85 33.41 -24.82
C ALA A 123 0.61 32.77 -26.19
#